data_AF-A0A352W5T7-F1
#
_entry.id   AF-A0A352W5T7-F1
#
_cell.length_a   1.000
_cell.length_b   1.000
_cell.length_c   1.000
_cell.angle_alpha   90.00
_cell.angle_beta   90.00
_cell.angle_gamma   90.00
#
_symmetry.space_group_name_H-M   'P 1'
#
loop_
_entity.id
_entity.type
_entity.pdbx_description
1 polymer ?
#
loop_
_entity_poly.entity_id
_entity_poly.type
_entity_poly.pdbx_seq_one_letter_code
_entity_poly.pdbx_strand_id
1 'polypeptide(L)'
;MHICGTVICSMDVYFYALQCLSLFEIATVGEVAWPMKKMIYLFAMLRSCKSLIRKYGKAFWGRFKRISKEKLAVIMPATPNIGKSIFSVNYQFGPAYIAWYKTFMELGMQQQEAWENIWLMSEKMVTAIPKFLLQWSGKTYINGFRKKAAAHVERQQGNGLHPYDWRIVYREINDNTFELDITECGMKKLAHDFDADGMLPGICRMDNLLSHLMKNGFERTKTLGDGDNCCNCRYHIVGTCEWSPEKGFEGRK
;
A
#
# COMPACT_ATOMS: atom_id res chain seq x y z
N MET A 1 10.53 -44.07 18.04
CA MET A 1 10.27 -44.32 16.60
C MET A 1 8.91 -43.71 16.29
N HIS A 2 8.87 -42.49 15.76
CA HIS A 2 8.73 -42.19 14.31
C HIS A 2 7.40 -42.71 13.72
N ILE A 3 6.58 -41.98 12.96
CA ILE A 3 6.50 -40.57 12.51
C ILE A 3 5.11 -40.42 11.84
N CYS A 4 4.40 -39.34 12.17
CA CYS A 4 3.77 -38.38 11.25
C CYS A 4 2.71 -38.79 10.20
N GLY A 5 1.50 -38.28 10.40
CA GLY A 5 0.50 -37.86 9.42
C GLY A 5 -0.42 -36.91 10.19
N THR A 6 -0.62 -35.64 9.83
CA THR A 6 -1.07 -35.16 8.53
C THR A 6 -0.64 -33.69 8.39
N VAL A 7 0.19 -33.42 7.38
CA VAL A 7 0.52 -32.06 6.94
C VAL A 7 -0.59 -31.59 6.00
N ILE A 8 -1.57 -30.85 6.54
CA ILE A 8 -2.35 -29.89 5.75
C ILE A 8 -1.69 -28.54 6.02
N CYS A 9 -0.60 -28.28 5.32
CA CYS A 9 0.06 -26.99 5.37
C CYS A 9 0.80 -26.77 4.04
N SER A 10 0.54 -25.63 3.41
CA SER A 10 1.47 -24.94 2.48
C SER A 10 1.21 -24.97 0.96
N MET A 11 0.03 -25.30 0.43
CA MET A 11 -0.22 -25.12 -1.02
C MET A 11 -1.35 -24.13 -1.39
N ASP A 12 -2.37 -23.93 -0.55
CA ASP A 12 -3.46 -22.99 -0.88
C ASP A 12 -3.10 -21.50 -0.65
N VAL A 13 -2.09 -21.22 0.17
CA VAL A 13 -1.61 -19.84 0.38
C VAL A 13 -0.77 -19.36 -0.81
N TYR A 14 -0.13 -20.27 -1.54
CA TYR A 14 0.66 -19.94 -2.72
C TYR A 14 -0.22 -19.66 -3.94
N PHE A 15 -1.32 -20.41 -4.09
CA PHE A 15 -2.27 -20.17 -5.19
C PHE A 15 -3.01 -18.83 -5.03
N TYR A 16 -3.35 -18.43 -3.79
CA TYR A 16 -3.94 -17.10 -3.52
C TYR A 16 -2.93 -15.94 -3.59
N ALA A 17 -1.64 -16.16 -3.30
CA ALA A 17 -0.61 -15.13 -3.40
C ALA A 17 -0.18 -14.89 -4.87
N LEU A 18 -0.15 -15.93 -5.69
CA LEU A 18 0.06 -15.84 -7.15
C LEU A 18 -1.20 -15.38 -7.88
N GLN A 19 -2.40 -15.81 -7.45
CA GLN A 19 -3.65 -15.20 -7.90
C GLN A 19 -3.79 -13.76 -7.41
N CYS A 20 -3.20 -13.33 -6.30
CA CYS A 20 -3.17 -11.90 -5.97
C CYS A 20 -2.45 -11.11 -7.06
N LEU A 21 -1.35 -11.62 -7.65
CA LEU A 21 -0.61 -10.95 -8.73
C LEU A 21 -1.30 -11.04 -10.11
N SER A 22 -2.08 -12.08 -10.41
CA SER A 22 -2.84 -12.21 -11.68
C SER A 22 -4.30 -11.75 -11.61
N LEU A 23 -4.91 -11.65 -10.43
CA LEU A 23 -6.19 -10.96 -10.18
C LEU A 23 -6.03 -9.44 -10.14
N PHE A 24 -4.80 -8.91 -10.15
CA PHE A 24 -4.54 -7.49 -10.46
C PHE A 24 -4.96 -7.12 -11.90
N GLU A 25 -5.22 -8.09 -12.78
CA GLU A 25 -5.64 -7.86 -14.16
C GLU A 25 -7.13 -8.15 -14.45
N ILE A 26 -7.88 -8.79 -13.55
CA ILE A 26 -9.30 -9.12 -13.79
C ILE A 26 -10.13 -8.88 -12.53
N ALA A 27 -10.54 -7.64 -12.31
CA ALA A 27 -11.69 -7.33 -11.45
C ALA A 27 -12.28 -5.97 -11.84
N THR A 28 -13.09 -5.98 -12.89
CA THR A 28 -14.11 -4.96 -13.10
C THR A 28 -15.28 -5.18 -12.14
N VAL A 29 -15.89 -4.07 -11.69
CA VAL A 29 -17.23 -3.93 -11.06
C VAL A 29 -17.28 -4.10 -9.53
N GLY A 30 -18.01 -3.17 -8.89
CA GLY A 30 -17.95 -2.83 -7.46
C GLY A 30 -18.31 -3.91 -6.42
N GLU A 31 -18.64 -5.14 -6.82
CA GLU A 31 -18.90 -6.24 -5.88
C GLU A 31 -17.60 -6.81 -5.26
N VAL A 32 -16.45 -6.66 -5.93
CA VAL A 32 -15.15 -7.21 -5.50
C VAL A 32 -14.37 -6.27 -4.55
N ALA A 33 -14.72 -4.98 -4.52
CA ALA A 33 -14.00 -3.99 -3.71
C ALA A 33 -14.20 -4.19 -2.19
N TRP A 34 -15.40 -4.59 -1.78
CA TRP A 34 -15.74 -4.87 -0.39
C TRP A 34 -14.94 -6.04 0.22
N PRO A 35 -14.88 -7.24 -0.39
CA PRO A 35 -14.07 -8.33 0.12
C PRO A 35 -12.57 -7.99 0.13
N MET A 36 -12.07 -7.24 -0.85
CA MET A 36 -10.64 -6.89 -0.93
C MET A 36 -10.15 -6.05 0.27
N LYS A 37 -10.83 -4.94 0.60
CA LYS A 37 -10.47 -4.06 1.74
C LYS A 37 -10.39 -4.85 3.05
N LYS A 38 -11.38 -5.72 3.29
CA LYS A 38 -11.44 -6.58 4.48
C LYS A 38 -10.30 -7.60 4.50
N MET A 39 -9.99 -8.21 3.36
CA MET A 39 -8.91 -9.18 3.25
C MET A 39 -7.53 -8.57 3.49
N ILE A 40 -7.28 -7.37 2.94
CA ILE A 40 -6.05 -6.59 3.23
C ILE A 40 -5.87 -6.43 4.74
N TYR A 41 -6.91 -5.94 5.42
CA TYR A 41 -6.88 -5.76 6.86
C TYR A 41 -6.61 -7.08 7.61
N LEU A 42 -7.42 -8.12 7.34
CA LEU A 42 -7.31 -9.41 8.04
C LEU A 42 -5.94 -10.06 7.85
N PHE A 43 -5.42 -10.01 6.62
CA PHE A 43 -4.14 -10.61 6.29
C PHE A 43 -2.99 -9.84 6.95
N ALA A 44 -2.96 -8.52 6.87
CA ALA A 44 -1.94 -7.72 7.56
C ALA A 44 -1.98 -7.93 9.09
N MET A 45 -3.18 -8.01 9.69
CA MET A 45 -3.33 -8.32 11.13
C MET A 45 -2.79 -9.72 11.47
N LEU A 46 -3.09 -10.72 10.65
CA LEU A 46 -2.58 -12.08 10.84
C LEU A 46 -1.04 -12.13 10.77
N ARG A 47 -0.47 -11.49 9.75
CA ARG A 47 0.97 -11.52 9.46
C ARG A 47 1.80 -10.72 10.48
N SER A 48 1.23 -9.66 11.05
CA SER A 48 1.90 -8.79 12.02
C SER A 48 1.70 -9.19 13.49
N CYS A 49 0.70 -10.03 13.79
CA CYS A 49 0.33 -10.46 15.14
C CYS A 49 1.53 -10.86 16.02
N LYS A 50 2.38 -11.79 15.55
CA LYS A 50 3.54 -12.27 16.32
C LYS A 50 4.54 -11.15 16.62
N SER A 51 4.79 -10.26 15.65
CA SER A 51 5.73 -9.13 15.81
C SER A 51 5.20 -8.09 16.79
N LEU A 52 3.92 -7.73 16.68
CA LEU A 52 3.30 -6.74 17.57
C LEU A 52 3.12 -7.28 19.01
N ILE A 53 2.77 -8.56 19.17
CA ILE A 53 2.76 -9.20 20.50
C ILE A 53 4.17 -9.22 21.11
N ARG A 54 5.21 -9.49 20.32
CA ARG A 54 6.58 -9.48 20.80
C ARG A 54 7.02 -8.07 21.24
N LYS A 55 6.64 -7.03 20.49
CA LYS A 55 7.04 -5.64 20.78
C LYS A 55 6.26 -5.03 21.94
N TYR A 56 4.95 -5.26 22.04
CA TYR A 56 4.07 -4.55 22.98
C TYR A 56 3.27 -5.44 23.94
N GLY A 57 3.37 -6.76 23.80
CA GLY A 57 2.63 -7.72 24.62
C GLY A 57 1.21 -8.04 24.14
N LYS A 58 0.65 -9.11 24.71
CA LYS A 58 -0.70 -9.62 24.34
C LYS A 58 -1.82 -8.65 24.69
N ALA A 59 -1.70 -7.93 25.81
CA ALA A 59 -2.72 -6.97 26.25
C ALA A 59 -2.85 -5.81 25.25
N PHE A 60 -1.73 -5.24 24.80
CA PHE A 60 -1.73 -4.24 23.74
C PHE A 60 -2.37 -4.79 22.46
N TRP A 61 -1.93 -5.96 21.99
CA TRP A 61 -2.46 -6.56 20.77
C TRP A 61 -3.98 -6.79 20.83
N GLY A 62 -4.50 -7.25 21.96
CA GLY A 62 -5.94 -7.41 22.18
C GLY A 62 -6.70 -6.09 22.02
N ARG A 63 -6.21 -5.01 22.63
CA ARG A 63 -6.81 -3.67 22.48
C ARG A 63 -6.70 -3.15 21.05
N PHE A 64 -5.49 -3.21 20.45
CA PHE A 64 -5.24 -2.77 19.09
C PHE A 64 -6.16 -3.47 18.09
N LYS A 65 -6.26 -4.80 18.16
CA LYS A 65 -7.13 -5.60 17.27
C LYS A 65 -8.61 -5.23 17.42
N ARG A 66 -9.08 -4.99 18.65
CA ARG A 66 -10.48 -4.63 18.91
C ARG A 66 -10.79 -3.24 18.35
N ILE A 67 -10.03 -2.23 18.75
CA ILE A 67 -10.26 -0.82 18.39
C ILE A 67 -10.09 -0.62 16.88
N SER A 68 -9.03 -1.17 16.27
CA SER A 68 -8.83 -1.04 14.81
C SER A 68 -9.94 -1.70 14.00
N LYS A 69 -10.53 -2.80 14.50
CA LYS A 69 -11.69 -3.43 13.86
C LYS A 69 -12.94 -2.55 13.96
N GLU A 70 -13.18 -1.93 15.11
CA GLU A 70 -14.28 -0.98 15.32
C GLU A 70 -14.15 0.22 14.38
N LYS A 71 -12.95 0.82 14.28
CA LYS A 71 -12.69 1.93 13.34
C LYS A 71 -12.87 1.52 11.88
N LEU A 72 -12.35 0.35 11.49
CA LEU A 72 -12.49 -0.17 10.13
C LEU A 72 -13.96 -0.32 9.71
N ALA A 73 -14.82 -0.77 10.63
CA ALA A 73 -16.25 -0.95 10.36
C ALA A 73 -16.97 0.38 10.01
N VAL A 74 -16.47 1.51 10.51
CA VAL A 74 -16.96 2.85 10.18
C VAL A 74 -16.34 3.36 8.87
N ILE A 75 -15.03 3.20 8.69
CA ILE A 75 -14.29 3.75 7.55
C ILE A 75 -14.64 3.04 6.24
N MET A 76 -14.76 1.70 6.26
CA MET A 76 -14.99 0.91 5.05
C MET A 76 -16.24 1.30 4.25
N PRO A 77 -17.46 1.38 4.83
CA PRO A 77 -18.66 1.75 4.08
C PRO A 77 -18.64 3.20 3.60
N ALA A 78 -17.96 4.09 4.32
CA ALA A 78 -17.81 5.49 3.94
C ALA A 78 -16.70 5.73 2.89
N THR A 79 -15.87 4.71 2.57
CA THR A 79 -14.81 4.85 1.56
C THR A 79 -15.37 4.64 0.14
N PRO A 80 -15.37 5.68 -0.70
CA PRO A 80 -15.94 5.61 -2.05
C PRO A 80 -15.33 4.52 -2.94
N ASN A 81 -16.05 4.12 -3.98
CA ASN A 81 -15.50 3.31 -5.05
C ASN A 81 -15.05 4.23 -6.19
N ILE A 82 -13.75 4.31 -6.43
CA ILE A 82 -13.17 5.22 -7.44
C ILE A 82 -13.15 4.63 -8.86
N GLY A 83 -13.73 3.44 -9.05
CA GLY A 83 -13.83 2.81 -10.37
C GLY A 83 -12.46 2.46 -10.96
N LYS A 84 -12.27 2.76 -12.25
CA LYS A 84 -11.11 2.31 -13.04
C LYS A 84 -9.83 3.15 -12.83
N SER A 85 -9.54 3.62 -11.62
CA SER A 85 -8.29 4.35 -11.35
C SER A 85 -7.06 3.46 -11.50
N ILE A 86 -5.93 4.02 -11.97
CA ILE A 86 -4.63 3.32 -11.96
C ILE A 86 -4.12 3.06 -10.54
N PHE A 87 -4.61 3.83 -9.57
CA PHE A 87 -4.29 3.69 -8.15
C PHE A 87 -5.42 3.00 -7.36
N SER A 88 -6.38 2.37 -8.05
CA SER A 88 -7.53 1.69 -7.43
C SER A 88 -7.12 0.72 -6.34
N VAL A 89 -6.07 -0.08 -6.56
CA VAL A 89 -5.60 -1.03 -5.55
C VAL A 89 -4.92 -0.34 -4.37
N ASN A 90 -4.07 0.66 -4.62
CA ASN A 90 -3.48 1.47 -3.56
C ASN A 90 -4.57 2.12 -2.69
N TYR A 91 -5.65 2.60 -3.30
CA TYR A 91 -6.79 3.16 -2.58
C TYR A 91 -7.50 2.15 -1.67
N GLN A 92 -7.54 0.86 -2.03
CA GLN A 92 -8.16 -0.18 -1.19
C GLN A 92 -7.42 -0.39 0.14
N PHE A 93 -6.14 0.00 0.25
CA PHE A 93 -5.40 -0.04 1.51
C PHE A 93 -5.77 1.08 2.47
N GLY A 94 -6.36 2.17 1.97
CA GLY A 94 -6.67 3.38 2.75
C GLY A 94 -7.46 3.10 4.02
N PRO A 95 -8.58 2.35 3.97
CA PRO A 95 -9.36 2.00 5.16
C PRO A 95 -8.54 1.31 6.25
N ALA A 96 -7.68 0.38 5.86
CA ALA A 96 -6.85 -0.36 6.80
C ALA A 96 -5.78 0.55 7.43
N TYR A 97 -5.10 1.37 6.61
CA TYR A 97 -4.10 2.30 7.10
C TYR A 97 -4.70 3.35 8.06
N ILE A 98 -5.83 3.94 7.71
CA ILE A 98 -6.54 4.92 8.56
C ILE A 98 -6.96 4.25 9.88
N ALA A 99 -7.54 3.04 9.82
CA ALA A 99 -7.94 2.31 11.01
C ALA A 99 -6.76 2.01 11.94
N TRP A 100 -5.62 1.56 11.40
CA TRP A 100 -4.42 1.29 12.19
C TRP A 100 -3.83 2.57 12.78
N TYR A 101 -3.63 3.60 11.96
CA TYR A 101 -3.06 4.87 12.39
C TYR A 101 -3.87 5.50 13.53
N LYS A 102 -5.20 5.65 13.35
CA LYS A 102 -6.07 6.20 14.39
C LYS A 102 -6.07 5.35 15.66
N THR A 103 -5.92 4.03 15.53
CA THR A 103 -5.83 3.14 16.70
C THR A 103 -4.50 3.31 17.44
N PHE A 104 -3.39 3.46 16.73
CA PHE A 104 -2.11 3.75 17.36
C PHE A 104 -2.16 5.08 18.13
N MET A 105 -2.73 6.12 17.54
CA MET A 105 -2.90 7.42 18.23
C MET A 105 -3.78 7.31 19.46
N GLU A 106 -4.93 6.61 19.37
CA GLU A 106 -5.81 6.40 20.53
C GLU A 106 -5.15 5.60 21.66
N LEU A 107 -4.22 4.69 21.32
CA LEU A 107 -3.44 3.95 22.29
C LEU A 107 -2.25 4.73 22.86
N GLY A 108 -2.15 6.04 22.56
CA GLY A 108 -1.12 6.93 23.10
C GLY A 108 0.26 6.76 22.44
N MET A 109 0.31 6.19 21.24
CA MET A 109 1.57 5.97 20.54
C MET A 109 2.09 7.26 19.90
N GLN A 110 3.41 7.43 19.89
CA GLN A 110 4.03 8.52 19.14
C GLN A 110 3.87 8.31 17.63
N GLN A 111 3.80 9.42 16.89
CA GLN A 111 3.54 9.40 15.44
C GLN A 111 4.59 8.59 14.65
N GLN A 112 5.87 8.80 14.94
CA GLN A 112 6.97 8.06 14.32
C GLN A 112 6.83 6.54 14.54
N GLU A 113 6.52 6.12 15.77
CA GLU A 113 6.34 4.71 16.10
C GLU A 113 5.12 4.11 15.39
N ALA A 114 4.05 4.89 15.20
CA ALA A 114 2.90 4.46 14.41
C ALA A 114 3.27 4.22 12.94
N TRP A 115 4.11 5.07 12.34
CA TRP A 115 4.62 4.87 10.98
C TRP A 115 5.46 3.62 10.87
N GLU A 116 6.39 3.39 11.82
CA GLU A 116 7.21 2.18 11.85
C GLU A 116 6.37 0.90 11.95
N ASN A 117 5.30 0.92 12.75
CA ASN A 117 4.38 -0.21 12.80
C ASN A 117 3.61 -0.39 11.50
N ILE A 118 3.19 0.68 10.83
CA ILE A 118 2.55 0.60 9.50
C ILE A 118 3.52 0.00 8.47
N TRP A 119 4.79 0.40 8.49
CA TRP A 119 5.83 -0.15 7.63
C TRP A 119 6.05 -1.64 7.91
N LEU A 120 6.20 -2.01 9.17
CA LEU A 120 6.34 -3.39 9.61
C LEU A 120 5.14 -4.24 9.15
N MET A 121 3.92 -3.76 9.37
CA MET A 121 2.70 -4.46 8.97
C MET A 121 2.62 -4.65 7.45
N SER A 122 2.97 -3.61 6.69
CA SER A 122 2.99 -3.63 5.22
C SER A 122 4.07 -4.59 4.70
N GLU A 123 5.28 -4.53 5.24
CA GLU A 123 6.38 -5.43 4.86
C GLU A 123 6.02 -6.89 5.16
N LYS A 124 5.45 -7.20 6.34
CA LYS A 124 5.04 -8.58 6.70
C LYS A 124 3.95 -9.15 5.79
N MET A 125 3.14 -8.28 5.22
CA MET A 125 2.12 -8.65 4.24
C MET A 125 2.75 -8.91 2.87
N VAL A 126 3.55 -7.99 2.34
CA VAL A 126 4.17 -8.13 1.00
C VAL A 126 5.16 -9.31 0.98
N THR A 127 5.97 -9.47 2.04
CA THR A 127 6.94 -10.57 2.17
C THR A 127 6.32 -11.93 2.48
N ALA A 128 4.99 -12.03 2.53
CA ALA A 128 4.33 -13.33 2.43
C ALA A 128 4.47 -13.93 1.02
N ILE A 129 4.66 -13.08 0.01
CA ILE A 129 5.05 -13.49 -1.33
C ILE A 129 6.57 -13.74 -1.32
N PRO A 130 7.04 -14.92 -1.77
CA PRO A 130 8.46 -15.18 -1.92
C PRO A 130 9.18 -14.09 -2.73
N LYS A 131 10.36 -13.66 -2.24
CA LYS A 131 11.13 -12.57 -2.86
C LYS A 131 11.42 -12.80 -4.34
N PHE A 132 11.74 -14.02 -4.75
CA PHE A 132 12.03 -14.33 -6.16
C PHE A 132 10.80 -14.08 -7.07
N LEU A 133 9.57 -14.32 -6.59
CA LEU A 133 8.35 -14.04 -7.34
C LEU A 133 8.09 -12.54 -7.43
N LEU A 134 8.34 -11.79 -6.36
CA LEU A 134 8.26 -10.32 -6.38
C LEU A 134 9.26 -9.73 -7.38
N GLN A 135 10.49 -10.22 -7.38
CA GLN A 135 11.54 -9.76 -8.28
C GLN A 135 11.23 -10.09 -9.75
N TRP A 136 10.73 -11.29 -10.02
CA TRP A 136 10.38 -11.71 -11.37
C TRP A 136 9.18 -10.91 -11.94
N SER A 137 8.23 -10.55 -11.09
CA SER A 137 7.04 -9.78 -11.48
C SER A 137 7.28 -8.26 -11.60
N GLY A 138 8.34 -7.73 -11.00
CA GLY A 138 8.61 -6.28 -10.94
C GLY A 138 8.64 -5.58 -12.30
N LYS A 139 9.31 -6.19 -13.30
CA LYS A 139 9.36 -5.63 -14.66
C LYS A 139 7.98 -5.56 -15.31
N THR A 140 7.18 -6.61 -15.15
CA THR A 140 5.81 -6.67 -15.70
C THR A 140 4.91 -5.65 -15.02
N TYR A 141 4.98 -5.55 -13.69
CA TYR A 141 4.21 -4.60 -12.89
C TYR A 141 4.49 -3.15 -13.32
N ILE A 142 5.76 -2.73 -13.37
CA ILE A 142 6.12 -1.35 -13.73
C ILE A 142 5.77 -1.03 -15.19
N ASN A 143 5.94 -1.97 -16.13
CA ASN A 143 5.52 -1.76 -17.52
C ASN A 143 3.99 -1.63 -17.65
N GLY A 144 3.24 -2.44 -16.91
CA GLY A 144 1.78 -2.33 -16.83
C GLY A 144 1.36 -0.97 -16.26
N PHE A 145 2.04 -0.51 -15.20
CA PHE A 145 1.81 0.80 -14.60
C PHE A 145 2.12 1.94 -15.57
N ARG A 146 3.25 1.89 -16.29
CA ARG A 146 3.64 2.85 -17.34
C ARG A 146 2.54 3.01 -18.40
N LYS A 147 2.05 1.90 -18.96
CA LYS A 147 0.95 1.91 -19.96
C LYS A 147 -0.34 2.49 -19.38
N LYS A 148 -0.69 2.09 -18.15
CA LYS A 148 -1.90 2.58 -17.47
C LYS A 148 -1.81 4.08 -17.15
N ALA A 149 -0.63 4.59 -16.81
CA ALA A 149 -0.42 6.02 -16.53
C ALA A 149 -0.70 6.90 -17.75
N ALA A 150 -0.25 6.50 -18.94
CA ALA A 150 -0.59 7.21 -20.18
C ALA A 150 -2.11 7.24 -20.42
N ALA A 151 -2.80 6.10 -20.31
CA ALA A 151 -4.27 6.02 -20.43
C ALA A 151 -5.00 6.83 -19.34
N HIS A 152 -4.41 6.99 -18.15
CA HIS A 152 -4.97 7.81 -17.08
C HIS A 152 -4.97 9.29 -17.43
N VAL A 153 -3.88 9.78 -18.03
CA VAL A 153 -3.78 11.19 -18.47
C VAL A 153 -4.84 11.50 -19.53
N GLU A 154 -5.10 10.61 -20.47
CA GLU A 154 -6.17 10.77 -21.46
C GLU A 154 -7.55 10.92 -20.79
N ARG A 155 -7.86 10.07 -19.80
CA ARG A 155 -9.13 10.18 -19.05
C ARG A 155 -9.24 11.44 -18.21
N GLN A 156 -8.12 11.94 -17.71
CA GLN A 156 -8.05 13.18 -16.95
C GLN A 156 -8.46 14.40 -17.77
N GLN A 157 -8.14 14.42 -19.08
CA GLN A 157 -8.53 15.49 -20.00
C GLN A 157 -10.05 15.54 -20.25
N GLY A 158 -10.71 14.38 -20.22
CA GLY A 158 -12.17 14.27 -20.41
C GLY A 158 -13.01 14.54 -19.15
N ASN A 159 -12.42 15.04 -18.05
CA ASN A 159 -13.07 15.18 -16.75
C ASN A 159 -13.70 13.87 -16.20
N GLY A 160 -13.22 12.71 -16.65
CA GLY A 160 -13.78 11.40 -16.27
C GLY A 160 -13.25 10.84 -14.94
N LEU A 161 -12.54 11.65 -14.16
CA LEU A 161 -11.95 11.21 -12.89
C LEU A 161 -12.94 11.33 -11.74
N HIS A 162 -12.99 10.29 -10.91
CA HIS A 162 -13.70 10.33 -9.65
C HIS A 162 -13.09 11.41 -8.71
N PRO A 163 -13.86 12.08 -7.83
CA PRO A 163 -13.32 13.10 -6.92
C PRO A 163 -12.17 12.63 -6.03
N TYR A 164 -12.14 11.33 -5.70
CA TYR A 164 -11.08 10.65 -4.95
C TYR A 164 -10.04 9.96 -5.85
N ASP A 165 -10.01 10.26 -7.14
CA ASP A 165 -8.94 9.79 -8.01
C ASP A 165 -7.72 10.74 -7.92
N TRP A 166 -6.64 10.32 -8.55
CA TRP A 166 -5.38 11.04 -8.61
C TRP A 166 -5.33 11.90 -9.86
N ARG A 167 -4.77 13.11 -9.72
CA ARG A 167 -4.32 13.88 -10.87
C ARG A 167 -2.83 13.73 -11.05
N ILE A 168 -2.42 13.44 -12.28
CA ILE A 168 -1.02 13.18 -12.61
C ILE A 168 -0.59 13.99 -13.83
N VAL A 169 0.71 14.28 -13.89
CA VAL A 169 1.43 14.67 -15.11
C VAL A 169 2.42 13.57 -15.43
N TYR A 170 2.24 12.92 -16.58
CA TYR A 170 3.08 11.82 -17.03
C TYR A 170 4.13 12.31 -18.03
N ARG A 171 5.37 11.83 -17.90
CA ARG A 171 6.44 12.10 -18.86
C ARG A 171 7.21 10.82 -19.16
N GLU A 172 7.36 10.56 -20.45
CA GLU A 172 8.19 9.49 -20.96
C GLU A 172 9.63 9.99 -21.07
N ILE A 173 10.61 9.28 -20.47
CA ILE A 173 12.01 9.71 -20.50
C ILE A 173 12.82 8.84 -21.46
N ASN A 174 12.73 7.52 -21.31
CA ASN A 174 13.35 6.53 -22.20
C ASN A 174 12.75 5.14 -21.95
N ASP A 175 13.25 4.12 -22.66
CA ASP A 175 12.77 2.74 -22.56
C ASP A 175 12.78 2.16 -21.15
N ASN A 176 13.67 2.64 -20.27
CA ASN A 176 13.77 2.17 -18.89
C ASN A 176 13.07 3.09 -17.88
N THR A 177 12.81 4.35 -18.21
CA THR A 177 12.50 5.40 -17.23
C THR A 177 11.30 6.24 -17.65
N PHE A 178 10.40 6.47 -16.71
CA PHE A 178 9.30 7.42 -16.86
C PHE A 178 9.08 8.17 -15.55
N GLU A 179 8.45 9.33 -15.64
CA GLU A 179 8.13 10.18 -14.50
C GLU A 179 6.63 10.43 -14.39
N LEU A 180 6.19 10.62 -13.16
CA LEU A 180 4.80 10.88 -12.81
C LEU A 180 4.75 11.87 -11.66
N ASP A 181 4.34 13.11 -11.95
CA ASP A 181 4.05 14.08 -10.90
C ASP A 181 2.60 13.94 -10.46
N ILE A 182 2.37 13.58 -9.20
CA ILE A 182 1.03 13.55 -8.62
C ILE A 182 0.72 14.93 -8.06
N THR A 183 -0.29 15.60 -8.58
CA THR A 183 -0.74 16.93 -8.11
C THR A 183 -1.98 16.85 -7.22
N GLU A 184 -2.78 15.79 -7.36
CA GLU A 184 -3.85 15.47 -6.42
C GLU A 184 -3.80 13.98 -6.05
N CYS A 185 -4.03 13.66 -4.78
CA CYS A 185 -3.93 12.30 -4.26
C CYS A 185 -5.24 11.85 -3.61
N GLY A 186 -5.84 10.79 -4.14
CA GLY A 186 -7.06 10.18 -3.60
C GLY A 186 -6.91 9.71 -2.15
N MET A 187 -5.76 9.13 -1.82
CA MET A 187 -5.44 8.68 -0.46
C MET A 187 -5.37 9.84 0.53
N LYS A 188 -4.81 10.99 0.11
CA LYS A 188 -4.75 12.21 0.94
C LYS A 188 -6.15 12.73 1.24
N LYS A 189 -7.01 12.82 0.22
CA LYS A 189 -8.42 13.23 0.39
C LYS A 189 -9.15 12.30 1.37
N LEU A 190 -9.01 10.99 1.19
CA LEU A 190 -9.61 10.00 2.10
C LEU A 190 -9.08 10.13 3.53
N ALA A 191 -7.76 10.28 3.71
CA ALA A 191 -7.17 10.44 5.04
C ALA A 191 -7.69 11.70 5.73
N HIS A 192 -7.86 12.80 4.99
CA HIS A 192 -8.40 14.06 5.48
C HIS A 192 -9.83 13.91 6.00
N ASP A 193 -10.72 13.23 5.26
CA ASP A 193 -12.12 13.02 5.68
C ASP A 193 -12.26 12.24 6.99
N PHE A 194 -11.21 11.51 7.38
CA PHE A 194 -11.15 10.75 8.62
C PHE A 194 -10.17 11.33 9.63
N ASP A 195 -9.74 12.60 9.51
CA ASP A 195 -8.79 13.25 10.41
C ASP A 195 -7.51 12.42 10.64
N ALA A 196 -6.98 11.85 9.57
CA ALA A 196 -5.85 10.92 9.60
C ALA A 196 -4.67 11.41 8.74
N ASP A 197 -4.58 12.72 8.46
CA ASP A 197 -3.49 13.32 7.67
C ASP A 197 -2.09 12.98 8.21
N GLY A 198 -1.92 12.88 9.53
CA GLY A 198 -0.64 12.53 10.15
C GLY A 198 -0.10 11.13 9.80
N MET A 199 -0.91 10.28 9.15
CA MET A 199 -0.50 8.99 8.57
C MET A 199 0.33 9.15 7.30
N LEU A 200 0.13 10.23 6.55
CA LEU A 200 0.59 10.37 5.16
C LEU A 200 2.11 10.25 5.00
N PRO A 201 2.95 10.89 5.84
CA PRO A 201 4.40 10.73 5.72
C PRO A 201 4.84 9.27 5.81
N GLY A 202 4.21 8.49 6.69
CA GLY A 202 4.45 7.07 6.84
C GLY A 202 4.06 6.27 5.58
N ILE A 203 2.80 6.37 5.14
CA ILE A 203 2.32 5.52 4.02
C ILE A 203 2.87 5.95 2.66
N CYS A 204 3.24 7.21 2.48
CA CYS A 204 3.84 7.69 1.23
C CYS A 204 5.19 7.03 0.96
N ARG A 205 5.82 6.39 1.94
CA ARG A 205 7.09 5.66 1.75
C ARG A 205 6.90 4.24 1.21
N MET A 206 5.67 3.72 1.10
CA MET A 206 5.39 2.36 0.62
C MET A 206 5.85 2.10 -0.82
N ASP A 207 5.94 3.14 -1.66
CA ASP A 207 6.50 3.01 -3.01
C ASP A 207 7.97 2.56 -2.98
N ASN A 208 8.75 3.04 -1.99
CA ASN A 208 10.15 2.65 -1.82
C ASN A 208 10.25 1.18 -1.39
N LEU A 209 9.42 0.75 -0.44
CA LEU A 209 9.35 -0.64 0.01
C LEU A 209 9.05 -1.58 -1.16
N LEU A 210 8.01 -1.27 -1.94
CA LEU A 210 7.58 -2.10 -3.06
C LEU A 210 8.64 -2.14 -4.17
N SER A 211 9.19 -0.99 -4.54
CA SER A 211 10.23 -0.90 -5.58
C SER A 211 11.51 -1.65 -5.17
N HIS A 212 11.90 -1.54 -3.90
CA HIS A 212 13.03 -2.27 -3.33
C HIS A 212 12.82 -3.80 -3.43
N LEU A 213 11.65 -4.30 -3.00
CA LEU A 213 11.35 -5.72 -3.00
C LEU A 213 11.23 -6.30 -4.42
N MET A 214 10.71 -5.52 -5.37
CA MET A 214 10.54 -5.91 -6.77
C MET A 214 11.77 -5.68 -7.65
N LYS A 215 12.87 -5.11 -7.12
CA LYS A 215 14.10 -4.77 -7.88
C LYS A 215 13.84 -3.81 -9.05
N ASN A 216 12.99 -2.82 -8.80
CA ASN A 216 12.81 -1.66 -9.66
C ASN A 216 13.54 -0.45 -9.07
N GLY A 217 13.79 0.57 -9.89
CA GLY A 217 14.27 1.85 -9.39
C GLY A 217 13.12 2.79 -9.09
N PHE A 218 13.25 3.56 -8.01
CA PHE A 218 12.29 4.59 -7.63
C PHE A 218 12.99 5.73 -6.90
N GLU A 219 12.71 6.95 -7.33
CA GLU A 219 13.26 8.19 -6.77
C GLU A 219 12.14 9.22 -6.60
N ARG A 220 12.19 9.99 -5.51
CA ARG A 220 11.27 11.09 -5.23
C ARG A 220 11.92 12.06 -4.25
N THR A 221 11.69 13.36 -4.45
CA THR A 221 12.22 14.45 -3.59
C THR A 221 11.16 15.46 -3.13
N LYS A 222 9.92 15.27 -3.56
CA LYS A 222 8.75 16.03 -3.15
C LYS A 222 7.61 15.06 -2.89
N THR A 223 6.84 15.30 -1.84
CA THR A 223 5.73 14.42 -1.46
C THR A 223 4.54 15.23 -0.93
N LEU A 224 3.36 15.07 -1.55
CA LEU A 224 2.12 15.73 -1.11
C LEU A 224 1.74 15.45 0.36
N GLY A 225 2.13 14.28 0.88
CA GLY A 225 1.94 13.87 2.27
C GLY A 225 2.86 14.57 3.27
N ASP A 226 3.98 15.13 2.80
CA ASP A 226 4.94 15.89 3.60
C ASP A 226 4.70 17.41 3.48
N GLY A 227 3.70 17.82 2.69
CA GLY A 227 3.31 19.22 2.51
C GLY A 227 3.79 19.86 1.21
N ASP A 228 4.49 19.13 0.33
CA ASP A 228 4.89 19.66 -0.97
C ASP A 228 3.71 19.87 -1.92
N ASN A 229 3.98 20.55 -3.04
CA ASN A 229 3.00 20.84 -4.08
C ASN A 229 2.73 19.66 -5.04
N CYS A 230 3.58 18.62 -5.04
CA CYS A 230 3.37 17.40 -5.82
C CYS A 230 4.15 16.21 -5.23
N CYS A 231 3.86 15.00 -5.69
CA CYS A 231 4.77 13.87 -5.59
C CYS A 231 5.52 13.70 -6.92
N ASN A 232 6.82 14.02 -6.98
CA ASN A 232 7.60 13.94 -8.22
C ASN A 232 8.24 12.56 -8.45
N CYS A 233 7.41 11.55 -8.67
CA CYS A 233 7.85 10.17 -8.75
C CYS A 233 8.64 9.91 -10.05
N ARG A 234 9.85 9.36 -9.94
CA ARG A 234 10.63 8.81 -11.05
C ARG A 234 10.74 7.30 -10.89
N TYR A 235 10.30 6.55 -11.91
CA TYR A 235 10.32 5.09 -11.92
C TYR A 235 11.31 4.57 -12.94
N HIS A 236 12.01 3.49 -12.58
CA HIS A 236 12.86 2.73 -13.48
C HIS A 236 12.39 1.27 -13.54
N ILE A 237 12.11 0.79 -14.75
CA ILE A 237 11.68 -0.59 -15.01
C ILE A 237 12.73 -1.58 -14.49
N VAL A 238 14.00 -1.31 -14.76
CA VAL A 238 15.14 -2.00 -14.17
C VAL A 238 15.95 -0.97 -13.40
N GLY A 239 16.20 -1.25 -12.13
CA GLY A 239 16.97 -0.37 -11.25
C GLY A 239 16.99 -0.86 -9.82
N THR A 240 17.46 0.00 -8.91
CA THR A 240 17.47 -0.28 -7.47
C THR A 240 16.80 0.86 -6.72
N CYS A 241 16.17 0.52 -5.60
CA CYS A 241 15.61 1.47 -4.66
C CYS A 241 16.07 1.06 -3.26
N GLU A 242 16.55 2.00 -2.45
CA GLU A 242 16.93 1.71 -1.06
C GLU A 242 15.70 1.77 -0.15
N TRP A 243 15.45 0.69 0.59
CA TRP A 243 14.49 0.65 1.68
C TRP A 243 15.24 0.47 3.00
N SER A 244 15.33 1.55 3.78
CA SER A 244 16.03 1.60 5.08
C SER A 244 15.18 2.33 6.12
N PRO A 245 14.04 1.76 6.56
CA PRO A 245 13.17 2.37 7.55
C PRO A 245 13.89 2.68 8.88
N GLU A 246 14.94 1.93 9.21
CA GLU A 246 15.76 2.09 10.41
C GLU A 246 16.62 3.35 10.43
N LYS A 247 16.99 3.89 9.26
CA LYS A 247 17.78 5.13 9.15
C LYS A 247 16.89 6.37 9.26
N GLY A 248 15.58 6.18 9.43
CA GLY A 248 14.59 7.23 9.26
C GLY A 248 14.55 7.74 7.81
N PHE A 249 13.63 8.68 7.57
CA PHE A 249 13.53 9.38 6.28
C PHE A 249 13.95 10.85 6.38
N GLU A 250 14.76 11.20 7.39
CA GLU A 250 15.11 12.59 7.74
C GLU A 250 15.72 13.40 6.58
N GLY A 251 16.44 12.73 5.66
CA GLY A 251 16.99 13.34 4.44
C GLY A 251 16.19 13.08 3.16
N ARG A 252 15.10 12.31 3.23
CA ARG A 252 14.21 12.01 2.10
C ARG A 252 12.92 12.80 2.31
N LYS A 253 12.97 14.10 2.00
CA LYS A 253 11.76 14.93 1.86
C LYS A 253 11.03 14.50 0.58
#